data_AF-A0A945LBE8-F1
#
_entry.id   AF-A0A945LBE8-F1
#
_cell.length_a   1.000
_cell.length_b   1.000
_cell.length_c   1.000
_cell.angle_alpha   90.00
_cell.angle_beta   90.00
_cell.angle_gamma   90.00
#
_symmetry.space_group_name_H-M   'P 1'
#
loop_
_entity.id
_entity.type
_entity.pdbx_description
1 polymer ?
#
loop_
_entity_poly.entity_id
_entity_poly.type
_entity_poly.pdbx_seq_one_letter_code
_entity_poly.pdbx_strand_id
1 'polypeptide(L)'
;MTRWVISMGRQDSAQRVQKAFTVFKQILDLAVMGERLINSPAGRAKQLGGKGFLPKIEKIDERWRLTSDQVVDLGDSAGSYRLMILVI
;
A
#
# COMPACT_ATOMS: atom_id res chain seq x y z
N MET A 1 -16.44 -6.47 -7.65
CA MET A 1 -15.27 -5.69 -7.21
C MET A 1 -15.32 -5.35 -5.72
N THR A 2 -16.43 -4.78 -5.25
CA THR A 2 -16.74 -4.49 -3.83
C THR A 2 -16.51 -5.66 -2.88
N ARG A 3 -17.11 -6.81 -3.17
CA ARG A 3 -16.96 -8.04 -2.38
C ARG A 3 -15.52 -8.56 -2.29
N TRP A 4 -14.73 -8.39 -3.36
CA TRP A 4 -13.34 -8.87 -3.42
C TRP A 4 -12.42 -8.04 -2.53
N VAL A 5 -12.49 -6.70 -2.60
CA VAL A 5 -11.70 -5.82 -1.72
C VAL A 5 -12.12 -5.97 -0.26
N ILE A 6 -13.43 -6.12 0.03
CA ILE A 6 -13.91 -6.37 1.39
C ILE A 6 -13.36 -7.70 1.94
N SER A 7 -13.33 -8.75 1.12
CA SER A 7 -12.75 -10.04 1.51
C SER A 7 -11.25 -9.92 1.81
N MET A 8 -10.52 -9.19 0.95
CA MET A 8 -9.08 -8.99 1.12
C MET A 8 -8.77 -8.14 2.36
N GLY A 9 -9.56 -7.10 2.62
CA GLY A 9 -9.43 -6.26 3.82
C GLY A 9 -9.70 -6.99 5.15
N ARG A 10 -10.24 -8.21 5.13
CA ARG A 10 -10.38 -9.06 6.34
C ARG A 10 -9.12 -9.88 6.64
N GLN A 11 -8.24 -10.07 5.67
CA GLN A 11 -7.09 -11.00 5.75
C GLN A 11 -5.75 -10.28 5.56
N ASP A 12 -5.73 -9.19 4.82
CA ASP A 12 -4.53 -8.47 4.42
C ASP A 12 -4.49 -7.05 4.99
N SER A 13 -3.28 -6.50 5.13
CA SER A 13 -3.09 -5.11 5.52
C SER A 13 -3.63 -4.14 4.48
N ALA A 14 -4.06 -2.95 4.91
CA ALA A 14 -4.56 -1.90 4.03
C ALA A 14 -3.60 -1.57 2.87
N GLN A 15 -2.28 -1.61 3.14
CA GLN A 15 -1.24 -1.41 2.12
C GLN A 15 -1.25 -2.50 1.05
N ARG A 16 -1.37 -3.78 1.45
CA ARG A 16 -1.44 -4.91 0.51
C ARG A 16 -2.70 -4.84 -0.34
N VAL A 17 -3.84 -4.53 0.27
CA VAL A 17 -5.12 -4.35 -0.43
C VAL A 17 -5.04 -3.22 -1.46
N GLN A 18 -4.44 -2.08 -1.11
CA GLN A 18 -4.24 -0.97 -2.06
C GLN A 18 -3.30 -1.32 -3.20
N LYS A 19 -2.21 -2.04 -2.94
CA LYS A 19 -1.28 -2.50 -3.99
C LYS A 19 -1.97 -3.47 -4.94
N ALA A 20 -2.67 -4.48 -4.42
CA ALA A 20 -3.42 -5.44 -5.21
C ALA A 20 -4.49 -4.76 -6.08
N PHE A 21 -5.22 -3.80 -5.51
CA PHE A 21 -6.20 -3.02 -6.27
C PHE A 21 -5.54 -2.16 -7.36
N THR A 22 -4.38 -1.55 -7.10
CA THR A 22 -3.64 -0.77 -8.10
C THR A 22 -3.24 -1.62 -9.29
N VAL A 23 -2.65 -2.80 -9.06
CA VAL A 23 -2.27 -3.74 -10.13
C VAL A 23 -3.50 -4.18 -10.91
N PHE A 24 -4.59 -4.55 -10.21
CA PHE A 24 -5.82 -4.95 -10.87
C PHE A 24 -6.42 -3.84 -11.73
N LYS A 25 -6.39 -2.59 -11.25
CA LYS A 25 -6.80 -1.43 -12.03
C LYS A 25 -5.96 -1.27 -13.30
N GLN A 26 -4.64 -1.40 -13.22
CA GLN A 26 -3.76 -1.31 -14.39
C GLN A 26 -4.11 -2.37 -15.45
N ILE A 27 -4.40 -3.60 -15.04
CA ILE A 27 -4.81 -4.67 -15.96
C ILE A 27 -6.13 -4.31 -16.66
N LEU A 28 -7.10 -3.78 -15.93
CA LEU A 28 -8.37 -3.34 -16.49
C LEU A 28 -8.19 -2.17 -17.46
N ASP A 29 -7.33 -1.22 -17.11
CA ASP A 29 -7.04 -0.06 -17.95
C ASP A 29 -6.35 -0.51 -19.26
N LEU A 30 -5.43 -1.49 -19.20
CA LEU A 30 -4.84 -2.11 -20.39
C LEU A 30 -5.87 -2.84 -21.26
N ALA A 31 -6.83 -3.53 -20.63
CA ALA A 31 -7.91 -4.19 -21.36
C ALA A 31 -8.86 -3.19 -22.04
N VAL A 32 -9.04 -2.00 -21.47
CA VAL A 32 -9.76 -0.89 -22.12
C VAL A 32 -8.96 -0.33 -23.29
N MET A 33 -7.66 -0.10 -23.12
CA MET A 33 -6.79 0.36 -24.20
C MET A 33 -6.73 -0.62 -25.38
N GLY A 34 -6.79 -1.92 -25.11
CA GLY A 34 -6.87 -2.96 -26.13
C GLY A 34 -8.29 -3.23 -26.67
N GLU A 35 -9.25 -2.34 -26.41
CA GLU A 35 -10.66 -2.42 -26.85
C GLU A 35 -11.42 -3.68 -26.41
N ARG A 36 -10.85 -4.46 -25.47
CA ARG A 36 -11.51 -5.65 -24.89
C ARG A 36 -12.59 -5.26 -23.90
N LEU A 37 -12.51 -4.04 -23.36
CA LEU A 37 -13.48 -3.46 -22.44
C LEU A 37 -13.82 -2.03 -22.88
N ILE A 38 -15.09 -1.65 -22.80
CA ILE A 38 -15.53 -0.30 -23.14
C ILE A 38 -15.13 0.70 -22.03
N ASN A 39 -15.14 0.27 -20.77
CA ASN A 39 -14.82 1.13 -19.61
C ASN A 39 -14.21 0.32 -18.47
N SER A 40 -13.33 0.96 -17.69
CA SER A 40 -12.71 0.35 -16.50
C SER A 40 -13.67 0.38 -15.30
N PRO A 41 -14.14 -0.78 -14.79
CA PRO A 41 -15.04 -0.83 -13.63
C PRO A 41 -14.35 -0.35 -12.34
N ALA A 42 -13.00 -0.28 -12.33
CA ALA A 42 -12.20 0.26 -11.24
C ALA A 42 -12.38 1.77 -11.02
N GLY A 43 -12.68 2.52 -12.08
CA GLY A 43 -12.87 3.98 -12.02
C GLY A 43 -14.13 4.39 -11.23
N ARG A 44 -15.22 3.63 -11.38
CA ARG A 44 -16.50 3.89 -10.68
C ARG A 44 -16.43 3.66 -9.17
N ALA A 45 -15.51 2.83 -8.69
CA ALA A 45 -15.36 2.53 -7.26
C ALA A 45 -14.97 3.77 -6.43
N LYS A 46 -14.36 4.79 -7.03
CA LYS A 46 -14.05 6.07 -6.36
C LYS A 46 -15.30 6.95 -6.18
N GLN A 47 -16.33 6.78 -7.01
CA GLN A 47 -17.50 7.68 -7.10
C GLN A 47 -18.68 7.25 -6.20
N LEU A 48 -18.81 5.97 -5.86
CA LEU A 48 -20.01 5.44 -5.18
C LEU A 48 -20.00 5.58 -3.64
N GLY A 49 -18.94 6.11 -3.03
CA GLY A 49 -18.72 5.91 -1.59
C GLY A 49 -18.54 7.14 -0.70
N GLY A 50 -18.34 8.36 -1.23
CA GLY A 50 -18.06 9.58 -0.44
C GLY A 50 -16.78 9.58 0.42
N LYS A 51 -16.32 8.40 0.84
CA LYS A 51 -15.03 8.04 1.41
C LYS A 51 -14.53 6.88 0.55
N GLY A 52 -13.31 7.02 0.02
CA GLY A 52 -12.76 6.08 -0.97
C GLY A 52 -12.97 4.62 -0.59
N PHE A 53 -13.36 3.81 -1.59
CA PHE A 53 -13.65 2.38 -1.45
C PHE A 53 -12.46 1.53 -0.95
N LEU A 54 -11.24 2.08 -0.98
CA LEU A 54 -10.04 1.41 -0.50
C LEU A 54 -9.78 1.68 0.97
N PRO A 55 -9.28 0.69 1.72
CA PRO A 55 -8.92 0.90 3.12
C PRO A 55 -7.88 2.01 3.24
N LYS A 56 -8.02 2.88 4.25
CA LYS A 56 -7.04 3.94 4.49
C LYS A 56 -5.76 3.30 5.03
N ILE A 57 -4.63 3.69 4.46
CA ILE A 57 -3.33 3.40 5.07
C ILE A 57 -3.16 4.43 6.18
N GLU A 58 -3.10 3.96 7.42
CA GLU A 58 -2.71 4.80 8.54
C GLU A 58 -1.28 5.28 8.29
N LYS A 59 -1.09 6.60 8.34
CA LYS A 59 0.26 7.16 8.29
C LYS A 59 0.97 6.77 9.58
N ILE A 60 2.17 6.23 9.46
CA ILE A 60 3.03 5.96 10.61
C ILE A 60 3.23 7.30 11.32
N ASP A 61 2.91 7.34 12.61
CA ASP A 61 3.14 8.51 13.46
C ASP A 61 4.65 8.79 13.49
N GLU A 62 5.05 10.01 13.14
CA GLU A 62 6.46 10.40 13.07
C GLU A 62 7.17 10.28 14.42
N ARG A 63 6.42 10.29 15.52
CA ARG A 63 6.95 10.05 16.88
C ARG A 63 7.54 8.65 17.08
N TRP A 64 7.21 7.69 16.20
CA TRP A 64 7.72 6.32 16.25
C TRP A 64 8.99 6.13 15.42
N ARG A 65 9.49 7.18 14.77
CA ARG A 65 10.78 7.13 14.08
C ARG A 65 11.90 7.17 15.10
N LEU A 66 12.93 6.37 14.86
CA LEU A 66 14.16 6.44 15.64
C LEU A 66 14.82 7.80 15.39
N THR A 67 15.30 8.44 16.45
CA THR A 67 16.19 9.60 16.34
C THR A 67 17.55 9.15 15.81
N SER A 68 18.35 10.09 15.29
CA SER A 68 19.71 9.79 14.84
C SER A 68 20.54 9.07 15.91
N ASP A 69 20.42 9.50 17.16
CA ASP A 69 21.12 8.88 18.29
C ASP A 69 20.66 7.43 18.51
N GLN A 70 19.36 7.17 18.44
CA GLN A 70 18.80 5.81 18.56
C GLN A 70 19.22 4.90 17.39
N VAL A 71 19.43 5.46 16.19
CA VAL A 71 19.94 4.71 15.03
C VAL A 71 21.42 4.36 15.23
N VAL A 72 22.21 5.26 15.79
CA VAL A 72 23.62 5.00 16.15
C VAL A 72 23.72 3.93 17.23
N ASP A 73 22.94 4.05 18.31
CA ASP A 73 22.89 3.06 19.40
C ASP A 73 22.46 1.67 18.90
N LEU A 74 21.49 1.61 17.99
CA LEU A 74 21.06 0.38 17.33
C LEU A 74 22.18 -0.22 16.47
N GLY A 75 22.89 0.63 15.72
CA GLY A 75 24.03 0.24 14.91
C GLY A 75 25.16 -0.35 15.76
N ASP A 76 25.49 0.30 16.86
CA ASP A 76 26.53 -0.14 17.78
C ASP A 76 26.15 -1.46 18.48
N SER A 77 24.87 -1.64 18.81
CA SER A 77 24.34 -2.88 19.38
C SER A 77 24.27 -4.06 18.39
N ALA A 78 24.23 -3.78 17.09
CA ALA A 78 24.12 -4.80 16.04
C ALA A 78 25.45 -5.44 15.63
N GLY A 79 26.57 -4.99 16.21
CA GLY A 79 27.90 -5.57 16.00
C GLY A 79 28.31 -5.57 14.52
N SER A 80 28.51 -6.75 13.94
CA SER A 80 28.94 -6.92 12.54
C SER A 80 27.97 -6.33 11.52
N TYR A 81 26.70 -6.11 11.88
CA TYR A 81 25.68 -5.57 10.97
C TYR A 81 25.54 -4.04 11.04
N ARG A 82 26.36 -3.36 11.84
CA ARG A 82 26.34 -1.90 12.04
C ARG A 82 26.24 -1.11 10.74
N LEU A 83 27.12 -1.39 9.77
CA LEU A 83 27.15 -0.68 8.49
C LEU A 83 25.86 -0.87 7.69
N MET A 84 25.18 -2.01 7.85
CA MET A 84 23.91 -2.25 7.17
C MET A 84 22.77 -1.42 7.76
N ILE A 85 22.84 -1.08 9.06
CA ILE A 85 21.82 -0.28 9.75
C ILE A 85 22.02 1.22 9.50
N LEU A 86 23.26 1.69 9.43
CA LEU A 86 23.57 3.12 9.33
C LEU A 86 23.54 3.70 7.91
N VAL A 87 23.32 2.87 6.88
CA VAL A 87 23.32 3.26 5.46
C VAL A 87 21.91 3.21 4.85
N ILE A 88 20.90 2.82 5.63
CA ILE A 88 19.47 2.85 5.26
C ILE A 88 18.91 4.26 5.48
#